data_AF-A0A9E1USQ7-F1
#
_entry.id   AF-A0A9E1USQ7-F1
#
_cell.length_a   1.000
_cell.length_b   1.000
_cell.length_c   1.000
_cell.angle_alpha   90.00
_cell.angle_beta   90.00
_cell.angle_gamma   90.00
#
_symmetry.space_group_name_H-M   'P 1'
#
loop_
_entity.id
_entity.type
_entity.pdbx_description
1 polymer ?
#
loop_
_entity_poly.entity_id
_entity_poly.type
_entity_poly.pdbx_seq_one_letter_code
_entity_poly.pdbx_strand_id
1 'polypeptide(L)'
;MLTKRGLRGAFLVAVFVGTTMVAQAGWVNRINVFKKWQSRNRVDTLVITGNYGRSRLLAALAQNKRKHPILLISPEAGGQEELFFMPSRPEAEPIPQAEFLNFVGFLKPKRIIILGDSSYVPTQYVDELRRNRFSTIVLNSEDWAKNAESLAGIIDYKRLPKHYAGYVAKLELAKSGAVPSDAKAAPAPQPAPVGPMMAPITTGQ
;
A
#
# COMPACT_ATOMS: atom_id res chain seq x y z
N MET A 1 -59.09 -44.67 29.07
CA MET A 1 -58.49 -43.87 27.99
C MET A 1 -57.56 -42.82 28.59
N LEU A 2 -56.31 -42.82 28.09
CA LEU A 2 -55.22 -41.83 28.17
C LEU A 2 -54.65 -41.34 29.53
N THR A 3 -53.52 -41.98 29.85
CA THR A 3 -52.38 -41.52 30.62
C THR A 3 -51.76 -40.22 30.08
N LYS A 4 -51.38 -39.28 30.97
CA LYS A 4 -50.45 -38.19 30.66
C LYS A 4 -49.10 -38.45 31.35
N ARG A 5 -48.17 -39.04 30.59
CA ARG A 5 -46.72 -39.01 30.84
C ARG A 5 -46.18 -37.65 30.41
N GLY A 6 -45.16 -37.17 31.14
CA GLY A 6 -44.61 -35.83 31.01
C GLY A 6 -43.71 -35.60 29.80
N LEU A 7 -43.15 -34.40 29.76
CA LEU A 7 -41.85 -34.13 29.14
C LEU A 7 -41.32 -32.81 29.72
N ARG A 8 -40.29 -32.92 30.55
CA ARG A 8 -39.39 -31.80 30.87
C ARG A 8 -38.59 -31.53 29.60
N GLY A 9 -38.93 -30.49 28.86
CA GLY A 9 -38.16 -30.00 27.72
C GLY A 9 -37.59 -28.63 28.05
N ALA A 10 -36.38 -28.60 28.61
CA ALA A 10 -35.61 -27.37 28.71
C ALA A 10 -35.13 -26.99 27.31
N PHE A 11 -35.68 -25.93 26.73
CA PHE A 11 -35.16 -25.32 25.52
C PHE A 11 -33.98 -24.40 25.91
N LEU A 12 -32.77 -24.94 25.76
CA LEU A 12 -31.54 -24.15 25.71
C LEU A 12 -31.53 -23.38 24.39
N VAL A 13 -31.88 -22.09 24.46
CA VAL A 13 -31.56 -21.14 23.39
C VAL A 13 -30.07 -20.81 23.51
N ALA A 14 -29.24 -21.51 22.74
CA ALA A 14 -27.84 -21.17 22.59
C ALA A 14 -27.75 -19.86 21.77
N VAL A 15 -27.56 -18.75 22.48
CA VAL A 15 -27.17 -17.46 21.92
C VAL A 15 -25.75 -17.61 21.36
N PHE A 16 -25.65 -17.92 20.06
CA PHE A 16 -24.42 -17.81 19.30
C PHE A 16 -24.23 -16.34 18.89
N VAL A 17 -23.88 -15.49 19.87
CA VAL A 17 -23.40 -14.12 19.62
C VAL A 17 -21.96 -14.08 20.09
N GLY A 18 -21.03 -14.22 19.17
CA GLY A 18 -19.63 -14.04 19.49
C GLY A 18 -18.73 -14.61 18.42
N THR A 19 -18.28 -13.76 17.49
CA THR A 19 -16.90 -13.76 16.96
C THR A 19 -16.61 -12.71 15.88
N THR A 20 -17.55 -11.85 15.45
CA THR A 20 -17.24 -10.88 14.36
C THR A 20 -16.72 -9.52 14.80
N MET A 21 -16.68 -9.20 16.10
CA MET A 21 -16.40 -7.81 16.54
C MET A 21 -14.93 -7.38 16.56
N VAL A 22 -13.96 -8.29 16.38
CA VAL A 22 -12.54 -7.92 16.54
C VAL A 22 -11.99 -7.11 15.35
N ALA A 23 -12.49 -7.34 14.13
CA ALA A 23 -12.07 -6.57 12.95
C ALA A 23 -12.62 -5.13 12.94
N GLN A 24 -13.83 -4.91 13.45
CA GLN A 24 -14.47 -3.59 13.47
C GLN A 24 -13.79 -2.63 14.45
N ALA A 25 -13.39 -3.09 15.63
CA ALA A 25 -12.78 -2.21 16.64
C ALA A 25 -11.48 -1.56 16.14
N GLY A 26 -10.64 -2.32 15.41
CA GLY A 26 -9.40 -1.81 14.84
C GLY A 26 -9.61 -0.84 13.67
N TRP A 27 -10.66 -1.02 12.86
CA TRP A 27 -10.99 -0.10 11.76
C TRP A 27 -11.61 1.21 12.26
N VAL A 28 -12.49 1.16 13.26
CA VAL A 28 -13.13 2.35 13.85
C VAL A 28 -12.09 3.29 14.48
N ASN A 29 -11.10 2.74 15.19
CA ASN A 29 -10.00 3.55 15.74
C ASN A 29 -9.15 4.18 14.63
N ARG A 30 -8.87 3.44 13.54
CA ARG A 30 -8.16 3.95 12.36
C ARG A 30 -8.92 5.07 11.66
N ILE A 31 -10.25 4.95 11.50
CA ILE A 31 -11.09 6.02 10.94
C ILE A 31 -10.95 7.32 11.74
N ASN A 32 -10.87 7.25 13.07
CA ASN A 32 -10.66 8.46 13.90
C ASN A 32 -9.31 9.13 13.64
N VAL A 33 -8.23 8.34 13.48
CA VAL A 33 -6.91 8.85 13.09
C VAL A 33 -6.97 9.49 11.69
N PHE A 34 -7.63 8.83 10.73
CA PHE A 34 -7.82 9.36 9.39
C PHE A 34 -8.67 10.63 9.37
N LYS A 35 -9.71 10.73 10.20
CA LYS A 35 -10.54 11.93 10.36
C LYS A 35 -9.71 13.13 10.82
N LYS A 36 -8.80 12.91 11.77
CA LYS A 36 -7.86 13.94 12.21
C LYS A 36 -6.89 14.33 11.10
N TRP A 37 -6.36 13.36 10.35
CA TRP A 37 -5.49 13.62 9.19
C TRP A 37 -6.21 14.42 8.10
N GLN A 38 -7.39 13.97 7.65
CA GLN A 38 -8.16 14.61 6.60
C GLN A 38 -8.59 16.04 6.96
N SER A 39 -8.94 16.30 8.22
CA SER A 39 -9.31 17.65 8.67
C SER A 39 -8.19 18.68 8.45
N ARG A 40 -6.94 18.21 8.39
CA ARG A 40 -5.74 19.03 8.18
C ARG A 40 -5.18 18.92 6.76
N ASN A 41 -5.64 17.93 5.99
CA ASN A 41 -5.08 17.55 4.71
C ASN A 41 -6.20 17.42 3.68
N ARG A 42 -6.38 18.45 2.84
CA ARG A 42 -7.24 18.35 1.67
C ARG A 42 -6.59 17.50 0.60
N VAL A 43 -7.35 16.56 0.04
CA VAL A 43 -6.90 15.71 -1.06
C VAL A 43 -7.41 16.30 -2.36
N ASP A 44 -6.54 16.97 -3.12
CA ASP A 44 -6.90 17.44 -4.46
C ASP A 44 -6.83 16.28 -5.47
N THR A 45 -5.75 15.52 -5.44
CA THR A 45 -5.51 14.38 -6.33
C THR A 45 -5.21 13.15 -5.48
N LEU A 46 -5.98 12.08 -5.69
CA LEU A 46 -5.66 10.74 -5.21
C LEU A 46 -5.05 9.94 -6.37
N VAL A 47 -3.89 9.33 -6.15
CA VAL A 47 -3.28 8.42 -7.13
C VAL A 47 -3.60 6.99 -6.74
N ILE A 48 -4.15 6.19 -7.65
CA ILE A 48 -4.42 4.76 -7.45
C ILE A 48 -3.52 3.96 -8.39
N THR A 49 -2.84 2.95 -7.88
CA THR A 49 -1.97 2.11 -8.71
C THR A 49 -1.76 0.73 -8.12
N GLY A 50 -1.38 -0.23 -8.96
CA GLY A 50 -0.90 -1.53 -8.52
C GLY A 50 0.53 -1.48 -7.96
N ASN A 51 0.88 -2.43 -7.10
CA ASN A 51 2.21 -2.60 -6.51
C ASN A 51 3.21 -3.26 -7.48
N TYR A 52 3.46 -2.60 -8.62
CA TYR A 52 4.43 -3.04 -9.63
C TYR A 52 5.53 -1.98 -9.78
N GLY A 53 6.77 -2.41 -10.08
CA GLY A 53 7.94 -1.53 -10.02
C GLY A 53 7.81 -0.21 -10.80
N ARG A 54 7.29 -0.25 -12.03
CA ARG A 54 7.13 0.94 -12.89
C ARG A 54 5.98 1.85 -12.42
N SER A 55 4.81 1.28 -12.19
CA SER A 55 3.61 2.01 -11.77
C SER A 55 3.78 2.64 -10.37
N ARG A 56 4.33 1.86 -9.43
CA ARG A 56 4.64 2.29 -8.07
C ARG A 56 5.68 3.41 -8.03
N LEU A 57 6.74 3.31 -8.85
CA LEU A 57 7.77 4.34 -8.97
C LEU A 57 7.16 5.66 -9.45
N LEU A 58 6.34 5.62 -10.50
CA LEU A 58 5.70 6.83 -11.03
C LEU A 58 4.82 7.51 -9.97
N ALA A 59 4.01 6.73 -9.25
CA ALA A 59 3.20 7.23 -8.13
C ALA A 59 4.08 7.82 -7.01
N ALA A 60 5.18 7.15 -6.65
CA ALA A 60 6.10 7.61 -5.62
C ALA A 60 6.73 8.97 -5.97
N LEU A 61 7.13 9.17 -7.23
CA LEU A 61 7.69 10.45 -7.68
C LEU A 61 6.66 11.58 -7.64
N ALA A 62 5.42 11.29 -8.02
CA ALA A 62 4.31 12.24 -7.91
C ALA A 62 4.04 12.61 -6.46
N GLN A 63 3.94 11.63 -5.56
CA GLN A 63 3.76 11.84 -4.12
C GLN A 63 4.92 12.62 -3.51
N ASN A 64 6.17 12.27 -3.83
CA ASN A 64 7.33 12.93 -3.24
C ASN A 64 7.32 14.44 -3.54
N LYS A 65 7.00 14.81 -4.78
CA LYS A 65 7.02 16.22 -5.20
C LYS A 65 5.75 16.99 -4.84
N ARG A 66 4.57 16.41 -5.08
CA ARG A 66 3.28 17.11 -4.96
C ARG A 66 2.45 16.71 -3.74
N LYS A 67 2.95 15.77 -2.94
CA LYS A 67 2.31 15.30 -1.70
C LYS A 67 0.91 14.68 -1.92
N HIS A 68 0.63 14.23 -3.14
CA HIS A 68 -0.58 13.48 -3.45
C HIS A 68 -0.55 12.13 -2.73
N PRO A 69 -1.59 11.76 -1.96
CA PRO A 69 -1.68 10.43 -1.38
C PRO A 69 -1.81 9.36 -2.47
N ILE A 70 -1.35 8.16 -2.13
CA ILE A 70 -1.44 6.98 -3.00
C ILE A 70 -2.36 5.97 -2.33
N LEU A 71 -3.27 5.38 -3.09
CA LEU A 71 -3.91 4.13 -2.73
C LEU A 71 -3.27 3.03 -3.59
N LEU A 72 -2.60 2.11 -2.92
CA LEU A 72 -1.83 1.05 -3.54
C LEU A 72 -2.62 -0.25 -3.46
N ILE A 73 -2.71 -0.96 -4.58
CA ILE A 73 -3.33 -2.29 -4.68
C ILE A 73 -2.20 -3.29 -4.83
N SER A 74 -2.00 -4.14 -3.83
CA SER A 74 -0.96 -5.17 -3.87
C SER A 74 -1.62 -6.52 -4.18
N PRO A 75 -1.22 -7.22 -5.26
CA PRO A 75 -1.65 -8.58 -5.47
C PRO A 75 -1.02 -9.49 -4.40
N GLU A 76 -1.83 -10.39 -3.84
CA GLU A 76 -1.40 -11.41 -2.88
C GLU A 76 -1.42 -12.80 -3.55
N ALA A 77 -0.69 -13.75 -2.96
CA ALA A 77 -0.77 -15.15 -3.37
C ALA A 77 -2.21 -15.67 -3.23
N GLY A 78 -2.72 -16.34 -4.25
CA GLY A 78 -4.10 -16.85 -4.27
C GLY A 78 -5.13 -15.88 -4.88
N GLY A 79 -4.68 -14.77 -5.49
CA GLY A 79 -5.56 -13.86 -6.23
C GLY A 79 -6.35 -12.89 -5.35
N GLN A 80 -6.02 -12.82 -4.07
CA GLN A 80 -6.51 -11.78 -3.17
C GLN A 80 -5.74 -10.49 -3.38
N GLU A 81 -6.34 -9.36 -2.98
CA GLU A 81 -5.79 -8.03 -3.17
C GLU A 81 -5.79 -7.29 -1.84
N GLU A 82 -4.63 -6.77 -1.46
CA GLU A 82 -4.48 -5.93 -0.28
C GLU A 82 -4.45 -4.45 -0.69
N LEU A 83 -5.23 -3.62 0.00
CA LEU A 83 -5.23 -2.18 -0.20
C LEU A 83 -4.38 -1.50 0.86
N PHE A 84 -3.49 -0.62 0.44
CA PHE A 84 -2.70 0.22 1.32
C PHE A 84 -2.90 1.69 0.98
N PHE A 85 -3.27 2.49 1.97
CA PHE A 85 -3.25 3.94 1.84
C PHE A 85 -1.92 4.49 2.31
N MET A 86 -1.29 5.27 1.44
CA MET A 86 -0.03 5.92 1.69
C MET A 86 -0.25 7.44 1.69
N PRO A 87 -0.43 8.07 2.86
CA PRO A 87 -0.37 9.51 2.95
C PRO A 87 1.07 9.98 2.66
N SER A 88 1.26 11.28 2.43
CA SER A 88 2.60 11.81 2.21
C SER A 88 3.55 11.62 3.40
N ARG A 89 2.96 11.62 4.61
CA ARG A 89 3.49 11.25 5.93
C ARG A 89 2.26 11.03 6.83
N PRO A 90 2.22 10.10 7.79
CA PRO A 90 3.21 9.08 8.16
C PRO A 90 3.06 7.78 7.33
N GLU A 91 3.32 6.61 7.92
CA GLU A 91 3.41 5.27 7.30
C GLU A 91 2.19 4.85 6.44
N ALA A 92 2.43 3.82 5.62
CA ALA A 92 1.38 3.17 4.84
C ALA A 92 0.45 2.38 5.78
N GLU A 93 -0.85 2.46 5.52
CA GLU A 93 -1.87 1.87 6.36
C GLU A 93 -2.75 0.91 5.55
N PRO A 94 -2.95 -0.33 6.00
CA PRO A 94 -3.81 -1.27 5.32
C PRO A 94 -5.29 -0.89 5.47
N ILE A 95 -6.03 -1.07 4.37
CA ILE A 95 -7.46 -0.80 4.27
C ILE A 95 -8.18 -2.10 3.88
N PRO A 96 -9.29 -2.46 4.55
CA PRO A 96 -10.11 -3.58 4.12
C PRO A 96 -10.66 -3.33 2.72
N GLN A 97 -10.64 -4.34 1.85
CA GLN A 97 -11.17 -4.23 0.48
C GLN A 97 -12.62 -3.72 0.45
N ALA A 98 -13.47 -4.23 1.35
CA ALA A 98 -14.86 -3.83 1.51
C ALA A 98 -15.04 -2.33 1.86
N GLU A 99 -14.01 -1.67 2.37
CA GLU A 99 -14.02 -0.26 2.77
C GLU A 99 -13.46 0.66 1.69
N PHE A 100 -13.05 0.14 0.53
CA PHE A 100 -12.46 0.91 -0.57
C PHE A 100 -13.28 2.16 -0.92
N LEU A 101 -14.56 1.98 -1.27
CA LEU A 101 -15.43 3.09 -1.67
C LEU A 101 -15.70 4.07 -0.52
N ASN A 102 -15.96 3.56 0.68
CA ASN A 102 -16.17 4.38 1.87
C ASN A 102 -14.95 5.25 2.15
N PHE A 103 -13.75 4.68 2.01
CA PHE A 103 -12.50 5.37 2.24
C PHE A 103 -12.23 6.43 1.17
N VAL A 104 -12.42 6.11 -0.13
CA VAL A 104 -12.28 7.11 -1.20
C VAL A 104 -13.30 8.25 -1.04
N GLY A 105 -14.55 7.91 -0.70
CA GLY A 105 -15.60 8.87 -0.41
C GLY A 105 -15.31 9.73 0.83
N PHE A 106 -14.66 9.16 1.84
CA PHE A 106 -14.17 9.88 3.01
C PHE A 106 -13.08 10.89 2.64
N LEU A 107 -12.11 10.51 1.79
CA LEU A 107 -11.03 11.41 1.34
C LEU A 107 -11.54 12.61 0.53
N LYS A 108 -12.67 12.45 -0.19
CA LYS A 108 -13.28 13.47 -1.08
C LYS A 108 -12.25 14.09 -2.06
N PRO A 109 -11.55 13.29 -2.87
CA PRO A 109 -10.59 13.82 -3.82
C PRO A 109 -11.30 14.66 -4.89
N LYS A 110 -10.70 15.78 -5.33
CA LYS A 110 -11.22 16.51 -6.50
C LYS A 110 -11.07 15.69 -7.78
N ARG A 111 -10.02 14.87 -7.86
CA ARG A 111 -9.76 13.93 -8.95
C ARG A 111 -9.01 12.70 -8.48
N ILE A 112 -9.24 11.60 -9.19
CA ILE A 112 -8.57 10.32 -9.03
C ILE A 112 -7.78 10.05 -10.31
N ILE A 113 -6.49 9.74 -10.17
CA ILE A 113 -5.64 9.32 -11.27
C ILE A 113 -5.29 7.86 -11.06
N ILE A 114 -5.65 7.01 -12.02
CA ILE A 114 -5.33 5.59 -12.01
C ILE A 114 -4.12 5.37 -12.92
N LEU A 115 -3.08 4.75 -12.40
CA LEU A 115 -1.85 4.43 -13.13
C LEU A 115 -1.79 2.93 -13.45
N GLY A 116 -1.87 2.62 -14.74
CA GLY A 116 -1.89 1.27 -15.28
C GLY A 116 -3.26 0.86 -15.83
N ASP A 117 -3.25 -0.21 -16.62
CA ASP A 117 -4.44 -0.89 -17.14
C ASP A 117 -4.99 -1.93 -16.13
N SER A 118 -5.88 -2.81 -16.59
CA SER A 118 -6.47 -3.89 -15.80
C SER A 118 -5.46 -4.89 -15.24
N SER A 119 -4.25 -4.98 -15.81
CA SER A 119 -3.15 -5.81 -15.31
C SER A 119 -2.48 -5.22 -14.07
N TYR A 120 -2.70 -3.93 -13.79
CA TYR A 120 -2.14 -3.23 -12.64
C TYR A 120 -3.22 -2.85 -11.62
N VAL A 121 -4.37 -2.39 -12.11
CA VAL A 121 -5.51 -1.98 -11.29
C VAL A 121 -6.74 -2.75 -11.77
N PRO A 122 -7.22 -3.73 -11.00
CA PRO A 122 -8.39 -4.53 -11.34
C PRO A 122 -9.59 -3.67 -11.71
N THR A 123 -10.28 -4.05 -12.80
CA THR A 123 -11.39 -3.26 -13.38
C THR A 123 -12.51 -3.01 -12.36
N GLN A 124 -12.71 -3.92 -11.40
CA GLN A 124 -13.71 -3.78 -10.33
C GLN A 124 -13.59 -2.44 -9.58
N TYR A 125 -12.38 -2.00 -9.24
CA TYR A 125 -12.17 -0.72 -8.56
C TYR A 125 -12.47 0.46 -9.47
N VAL A 126 -12.06 0.37 -10.74
CA VAL A 126 -12.30 1.44 -11.74
C VAL A 126 -13.80 1.64 -11.95
N ASP A 127 -14.53 0.54 -12.09
CA ASP A 127 -15.98 0.56 -12.29
C ASP A 127 -16.72 1.06 -11.06
N GLU A 128 -16.31 0.63 -9.87
CA GLU A 128 -16.84 1.17 -8.61
C GLU A 128 -16.68 2.69 -8.51
N LEU A 129 -15.51 3.22 -8.86
CA LEU A 129 -15.27 4.66 -8.83
C LEU A 129 -16.15 5.42 -9.84
N ARG A 130 -16.27 4.89 -11.06
CA ARG A 130 -17.10 5.48 -12.12
C ARG A 130 -18.58 5.44 -11.76
N ARG A 131 -19.08 4.31 -11.27
CA ARG A 131 -20.48 4.15 -10.81
C ARG A 131 -20.82 5.16 -9.71
N ASN A 132 -19.88 5.43 -8.81
CA ASN A 132 -20.02 6.42 -7.74
C ASN A 132 -19.66 7.86 -8.16
N ARG A 133 -19.51 8.11 -9.47
CA ARG A 133 -19.29 9.44 -10.07
C ARG A 133 -18.05 10.18 -9.57
N PHE A 134 -17.01 9.47 -9.16
CA PHE A 134 -15.72 10.10 -8.90
C PHE A 134 -15.06 10.56 -10.21
N SER A 135 -14.49 11.77 -10.22
CA SER A 135 -13.74 12.27 -11.37
C SER A 135 -12.46 11.45 -11.55
N THR A 136 -12.48 10.53 -12.51
CA THR A 136 -11.43 9.50 -12.67
C THR A 136 -10.74 9.64 -14.01
N ILE A 137 -9.41 9.71 -14.00
CA ILE A 137 -8.54 9.74 -15.18
C ILE A 137 -7.69 8.48 -15.15
N VAL A 138 -7.68 7.72 -16.24
CA VAL A 138 -6.88 6.48 -16.35
C VAL A 138 -5.70 6.74 -17.29
N LEU A 139 -4.49 6.48 -16.82
CA LEU A 139 -3.25 6.52 -17.59
C LEU A 139 -2.77 5.09 -17.81
N ASN A 140 -3.08 4.54 -18.98
CA ASN A 140 -2.90 3.13 -19.31
C ASN A 140 -2.12 2.91 -20.61
N SER A 141 -1.25 3.85 -21.00
CA SER A 141 -0.36 3.60 -22.14
C SER A 141 0.60 2.45 -21.80
N GLU A 142 0.85 1.57 -22.76
CA GLU A 142 1.90 0.55 -22.66
C GLU A 142 3.29 1.18 -22.45
N ASP A 143 3.49 2.37 -23.02
CA ASP A 143 4.69 3.17 -22.83
C ASP A 143 4.59 3.99 -21.53
N TRP A 144 5.30 3.54 -20.52
CA TRP A 144 5.36 4.22 -19.23
C TRP A 144 5.96 5.63 -19.30
N ALA A 145 6.76 5.96 -20.32
CA ALA A 145 7.22 7.33 -20.52
C ALA A 145 6.05 8.26 -20.87
N LYS A 146 5.14 7.81 -21.74
CA LYS A 146 3.91 8.56 -22.08
C LYS A 146 2.98 8.72 -20.88
N ASN A 147 2.86 7.70 -20.04
CA ASN A 147 2.13 7.82 -18.76
C ASN A 147 2.78 8.88 -17.85
N ALA A 148 4.11 8.93 -17.80
CA ALA A 148 4.82 9.94 -17.01
C ALA A 148 4.64 11.36 -17.56
N GLU A 149 4.65 11.54 -18.88
CA GLU A 149 4.36 12.82 -19.53
C GLU A 149 2.92 13.29 -19.29
N SER A 150 1.96 12.38 -19.44
CA SER A 150 0.55 12.65 -19.18
C SER A 150 0.32 13.05 -17.73
N LEU A 151 0.90 12.29 -16.79
CA LEU A 151 0.84 12.61 -15.36
C LEU A 151 1.49 13.96 -15.07
N ALA A 152 2.64 14.26 -15.68
CA ALA A 152 3.35 15.52 -15.53
C ALA A 152 2.48 16.73 -15.90
N GLY A 153 1.72 16.63 -17.00
CA GLY A 153 0.76 17.66 -17.41
C GLY A 153 -0.37 17.83 -16.41
N ILE A 154 -0.92 16.73 -15.87
CA ILE A 154 -2.06 16.77 -14.94
C ILE A 154 -1.68 17.37 -13.58
N ILE A 155 -0.49 17.06 -13.07
CA ILE A 155 -0.02 17.50 -11.74
C ILE A 155 0.97 18.68 -11.79
N ASP A 156 1.12 19.29 -12.98
CA ASP A 156 2.06 20.39 -13.25
C ASP A 156 3.51 20.07 -12.82
N TYR A 157 3.98 18.85 -13.00
CA TYR A 157 5.35 18.46 -12.64
C TYR A 157 6.20 18.17 -13.88
N LYS A 158 6.61 19.23 -14.58
CA LYS A 158 7.35 19.16 -15.86
C LYS A 158 8.61 18.28 -15.85
N ARG A 159 9.30 18.15 -14.71
CA ARG A 159 10.52 17.32 -14.60
C ARG A 159 10.23 15.84 -14.34
N LEU A 160 8.97 15.45 -14.10
CA LEU A 160 8.58 14.09 -13.78
C LEU A 160 9.08 13.06 -14.82
N PRO A 161 8.93 13.27 -16.15
CA PRO A 161 9.34 12.27 -17.12
C PRO A 161 10.86 12.03 -17.08
N LYS A 162 11.63 13.11 -16.95
CA LYS A 162 13.09 13.05 -16.82
C LYS A 162 13.52 12.28 -15.57
N HIS A 163 12.91 12.57 -14.42
CA HIS A 163 13.22 11.85 -13.19
C HIS A 163 12.82 10.39 -13.28
N TYR A 164 11.63 10.10 -13.81
CA TYR A 164 11.13 8.75 -14.00
C TYR A 164 12.07 7.92 -14.88
N ALA A 165 12.45 8.41 -16.06
CA ALA A 165 13.39 7.74 -16.95
C ALA A 165 14.74 7.45 -16.26
N GLY A 166 15.28 8.41 -15.51
CA GLY A 166 16.53 8.22 -14.78
C GLY A 166 16.45 7.14 -13.70
N TYR A 167 15.32 7.01 -13.00
CA TYR A 167 15.12 5.94 -12.01
C TYR A 167 14.84 4.59 -12.66
N VAL A 168 14.10 4.54 -13.76
CA VAL A 168 13.88 3.30 -14.52
C VAL A 168 15.22 2.75 -15.01
N ALA A 169 16.09 3.59 -15.59
CA ALA A 169 17.42 3.17 -16.02
C ALA A 169 18.25 2.56 -14.87
N LYS A 170 18.18 3.15 -13.66
CA LYS A 170 18.82 2.60 -12.46
C LYS A 170 18.22 1.27 -12.01
N LEU A 171 16.90 1.11 -12.10
CA LEU A 171 16.22 -0.14 -11.77
C LEU A 171 16.61 -1.27 -12.73
N GLU A 172 16.68 -0.99 -14.04
CA GLU A 172 17.10 -1.99 -15.02
C GLU A 172 18.58 -2.35 -14.86
N LEU A 173 19.44 -1.36 -14.56
CA LEU A 173 20.86 -1.60 -14.26
C LEU A 173 21.05 -2.46 -12.99
N ALA A 174 20.27 -2.20 -11.94
CA ALA A 174 20.31 -2.99 -10.71
C ALA A 174 19.84 -4.44 -10.95
N LYS A 175 18.84 -4.64 -11.82
CA LYS A 175 18.36 -5.98 -12.20
C LYS A 175 19.34 -6.76 -13.06
N SER A 176 20.13 -6.08 -13.91
CA SER A 176 21.13 -6.74 -14.75
C SER A 176 22.40 -7.13 -14.00
N GLY A 177 22.50 -6.85 -12.69
CA GLY A 177 23.68 -7.16 -11.87
C GLY A 177 24.88 -6.27 -12.16
N ALA A 178 24.75 -5.28 -13.04
CA ALA A 178 25.80 -4.32 -13.35
C ALA A 178 25.86 -3.27 -12.25
N VAL A 179 26.62 -3.54 -11.19
CA VAL A 179 26.97 -2.49 -10.22
C VAL A 179 27.79 -1.43 -10.98
N PRO A 180 27.35 -0.17 -11.06
CA PRO A 180 28.19 0.87 -11.65
C PRO A 180 29.47 0.98 -10.82
N SER A 181 30.60 0.76 -11.49
CA SER A 181 31.96 0.68 -10.92
C SER A 181 32.45 1.97 -10.22
N ASP A 182 31.62 3.01 -10.12
CA ASP A 182 31.99 4.31 -9.56
C ASP A 182 31.47 4.55 -8.14
N ALA A 183 30.79 3.58 -7.54
CA ALA A 183 30.64 3.57 -6.09
C ALA A 183 31.99 3.15 -5.50
N LYS A 184 32.84 4.12 -5.16
CA LYS A 184 34.03 3.95 -4.31
C LYS A 184 33.66 2.96 -3.21
N ALA A 185 34.17 1.72 -3.34
CA ALA A 185 33.85 0.65 -2.41
C ALA A 185 34.14 1.17 -1.01
N ALA A 186 33.09 1.30 -0.19
CA ALA A 186 33.29 1.49 1.23
C ALA A 186 34.13 0.27 1.68
N PRO A 187 35.29 0.46 2.31
CA PRO A 187 36.09 -0.67 2.76
C PRO A 187 35.21 -1.51 3.70
N ALA A 188 35.18 -2.81 3.45
CA ALA A 188 34.48 -3.76 4.31
C ALA A 188 34.90 -3.50 5.78
N PRO A 189 33.97 -3.57 6.75
CA PRO A 189 34.34 -3.47 8.15
C PRO A 189 35.37 -4.56 8.46
N GLN A 190 36.58 -4.13 8.84
CA GLN A 190 37.61 -5.05 9.32
C GLN A 190 37.05 -5.79 10.54
N PRO A 191 37.16 -7.12 10.63
CA PRO A 191 36.80 -7.83 11.83
C PRO A 191 37.62 -7.29 13.00
N ALA A 192 36.94 -6.95 14.10
CA ALA A 192 37.56 -6.43 15.31
C ALA A 192 38.71 -7.36 15.77
N PRO A 193 39.83 -6.82 16.28
CA PRO A 193 40.91 -7.65 16.82
C PRO A 193 40.37 -8.50 17.97
N VAL A 194 40.51 -9.81 17.83
CA VAL A 194 40.24 -10.77 18.90
C VAL A 194 41.21 -10.45 20.03
N GLY A 195 40.68 -10.03 21.18
CA GLY A 195 41.48 -9.72 22.37
C GLY A 195 42.32 -10.92 22.82
N PRO A 196 43.42 -10.69 23.57
CA PRO A 196 44.37 -11.73 23.90
C PRO A 196 43.72 -12.86 24.71
N MET A 197 43.84 -14.07 24.17
CA MET A 197 43.48 -15.33 24.79
C MET A 197 44.30 -15.51 26.06
N MET A 198 43.67 -15.37 27.23
CA MET A 198 44.30 -15.68 28.52
C MET A 198 44.68 -17.15 28.56
N ALA A 199 45.95 -17.43 28.83
CA ALA A 199 46.46 -18.78 29.02
C ALA A 199 45.82 -19.43 30.27
N PRO A 200 45.46 -20.73 30.23
CA PRO A 200 44.98 -21.42 31.41
C PRO A 200 46.12 -21.65 32.42
N ILE A 201 45.80 -21.30 33.66
CA ILE A 201 46.62 -21.43 34.86
C ILE A 201 46.81 -22.92 35.15
N THR A 202 48.07 -23.35 35.32
CA THR A 202 48.44 -24.69 35.78
C THR A 202 48.03 -24.87 37.25
N THR A 203 47.33 -25.96 37.58
CA THR A 203 47.13 -26.39 38.98
C THR A 203 46.91 -27.91 39.03
N GLY A 204 47.70 -28.59 39.87
CA GLY A 204 47.59 -30.02 40.22
C GLY A 204 48.94 -30.72 40.07
N GLN A 205 49.75 -30.78 41.13
CA GLN A 205 49.83 -31.89 42.13
C GLN A 205 50.28 -33.21 41.51
#